data_AF-A0A846BJ16-F1
#
_entry.id   AF-A0A846BJ16-F1
#
_cell.length_a   1.000
_cell.length_b   1.000
_cell.length_c   1.000
_cell.angle_alpha   90.00
_cell.angle_beta   90.00
_cell.angle_gamma   90.00
#
_symmetry.space_group_name_H-M   'P 1'
#
loop_
_entity.id
_entity.type
_entity.pdbx_description
1 polymer ?
#
loop_
_entity_poly.entity_id
_entity_poly.type
_entity_poly.pdbx_seq_one_letter_code
_entity_poly.pdbx_strand_id
1 'polypeptide(L)'
;MPGTTYKSVNSIPSLIISVIEEGKLLVSFNITEAKQGKIMRSNNKAYALCCEIRGKNYSFEREHLNILSQNERRTLFDWLKVDGSELNWDLA
;
A
#
# COMPACT_ATOMS: atom_id res chain seq x y z
N MET A 1 5.21 39.58 -18.94
CA MET A 1 5.80 38.56 -18.04
C MET A 1 4.80 37.44 -17.90
N PRO A 2 5.07 36.21 -18.37
CA PRO A 2 4.15 35.10 -18.11
C PRO A 2 4.34 34.67 -16.65
N GLY A 3 3.25 34.77 -15.88
CA GLY A 3 3.23 34.39 -14.47
C GLY A 3 3.46 32.89 -14.30
N THR A 4 4.54 32.54 -13.62
CA THR A 4 4.81 31.18 -13.19
C THR A 4 3.70 30.75 -12.24
N THR A 5 2.76 29.94 -12.74
CA THR A 5 1.69 29.37 -11.92
C THR A 5 2.29 28.21 -11.16
N TYR A 6 2.60 28.41 -9.87
CA TYR A 6 2.96 27.32 -8.97
C TYR A 6 1.69 26.50 -8.69
N LYS A 7 1.46 25.45 -9.49
CA LYS A 7 0.52 24.41 -9.11
C LYS A 7 1.11 23.70 -7.89
N SER A 8 0.41 23.79 -6.76
CA SER A 8 0.62 22.97 -5.57
C SER A 8 0.94 21.55 -6.02
N VAL A 9 2.19 21.14 -5.79
CA VAL A 9 2.66 19.79 -6.05
C VAL A 9 1.92 18.94 -5.03
N ASN A 10 1.01 18.08 -5.54
CA ASN A 10 0.27 17.05 -4.81
C ASN A 10 0.84 16.82 -3.40
N SER A 11 0.11 17.25 -2.36
CA SER A 11 0.51 17.04 -0.97
C SER A 11 0.89 15.58 -0.79
N ILE A 12 2.19 15.33 -0.66
CA ILE A 12 2.72 13.99 -0.51
C ILE A 12 2.21 13.48 0.84
N PRO A 13 1.43 12.39 0.88
CA PRO A 13 0.91 11.89 2.14
C PRO A 13 2.08 11.46 3.01
N SER A 14 2.26 12.09 4.18
CA SER A 14 3.21 11.61 5.19
C SER A 14 2.59 10.46 6.00
N LEU A 15 2.14 9.42 5.30
CA LEU A 15 1.52 8.25 5.93
C LEU A 15 2.60 7.22 6.22
N ILE A 16 2.71 6.82 7.49
CA ILE A 16 3.58 5.73 7.92
C ILE A 16 2.72 4.46 8.02
N ILE A 17 3.07 3.44 7.26
CA ILE A 17 2.46 2.12 7.30
C ILE A 17 3.38 1.22 8.10
N SER A 18 2.83 0.56 9.13
CA SER A 18 3.52 -0.44 9.91
C SER A 18 2.80 -1.78 9.78
N VAL A 19 3.51 -2.77 9.26
CA VAL A 19 3.02 -4.13 9.09
C VAL A 19 3.61 -5.00 10.17
N ILE A 20 2.76 -5.80 10.82
CA ILE A 20 3.11 -6.68 11.94
C ILE A 20 2.79 -8.13 11.53
N GLU A 21 3.72 -9.05 11.78
CA GLU A 21 3.58 -10.48 11.55
C GLU A 21 3.88 -11.20 12.88
N GLU A 22 2.96 -12.06 13.33
CA GLU A 22 3.10 -12.81 14.59
C GLU A 22 3.47 -11.94 15.82
N GLY A 23 2.91 -10.73 15.90
CA GLY A 23 3.18 -9.78 16.99
C GLY A 23 4.54 -9.07 16.90
N LYS A 24 5.29 -9.26 15.81
CA LYS A 24 6.55 -8.57 15.54
C LYS A 24 6.41 -7.59 14.39
N LEU A 25 7.04 -6.43 14.50
CA LEU A 25 7.08 -5.46 13.40
C LEU A 25 7.85 -6.07 12.22
N LEU A 26 7.16 -6.34 11.13
CA LEU A 26 7.74 -6.85 9.88
C LEU A 26 8.43 -5.71 9.11
N VAL A 27 7.71 -4.61 8.90
CA VAL A 27 8.23 -3.42 8.22
C VAL A 27 7.46 -2.17 8.63
N SER A 28 8.17 -1.06 8.83
CA SER A 28 7.58 0.27 8.97
C SER A 28 8.18 1.21 7.94
N PHE A 29 7.32 1.85 7.14
CA PHE A 29 7.75 2.68 6.02
C PHE A 29 6.79 3.85 5.80
N ASN A 30 7.33 4.96 5.32
CA ASN A 30 6.52 6.01 4.74
C ASN A 30 6.04 5.54 3.37
N ILE A 31 4.78 5.81 3.04
CA ILE A 31 4.16 5.37 1.80
C ILE A 31 4.97 5.78 0.55
N THR A 32 5.66 6.91 0.60
CA THR A 32 6.53 7.41 -0.47
C THR A 32 7.75 6.56 -0.77
N GLU A 33 8.14 5.71 0.18
CA GLU A 33 9.24 4.77 0.05
C GLU A 33 8.81 3.49 -0.68
N ALA A 34 7.50 3.31 -0.88
CA ALA A 34 6.93 2.23 -1.65
C ALA A 34 6.76 2.61 -3.12
N LYS A 35 7.15 1.70 -4.02
CA LYS A 35 6.90 1.78 -5.46
C LYS A 35 5.63 1.01 -5.82
N GLN A 36 5.20 1.18 -7.07
CA GLN A 36 4.01 0.53 -7.64
C GLN A 36 3.89 -0.94 -7.19
N GLY A 37 2.71 -1.29 -6.70
CA GLY A 37 2.41 -2.63 -6.23
C GLY A 37 1.76 -3.49 -7.30
N LYS A 38 1.59 -4.76 -6.99
CA LYS A 38 0.86 -5.74 -7.80
C LYS A 38 0.09 -6.68 -6.89
N ILE A 39 -1.15 -6.99 -7.28
CA ILE A 39 -1.93 -8.05 -6.65
C ILE A 39 -1.45 -9.41 -7.13
N MET A 40 -1.06 -10.25 -6.18
CA MET A 40 -0.69 -11.65 -6.39
C MET A 40 -1.95 -12.52 -6.35
N ARG A 41 -2.08 -13.38 -7.36
CA ARG A 41 -3.25 -14.26 -7.53
C ARG A 41 -2.83 -15.72 -7.64
N SER A 42 -3.59 -16.62 -7.03
CA SER A 42 -3.47 -18.07 -7.15
C SER A 42 -4.85 -18.65 -7.39
N ASN A 43 -5.01 -19.50 -8.41
CA ASN A 43 -6.32 -20.06 -8.81
C ASN A 43 -7.42 -18.99 -8.95
N ASN A 44 -7.11 -17.87 -9.62
CA ASN A 44 -7.99 -16.69 -9.77
C ASN A 44 -8.41 -15.99 -8.47
N LYS A 45 -7.82 -16.33 -7.32
CA LYS A 45 -8.05 -15.65 -6.04
C LYS A 45 -6.87 -14.74 -5.71
N ALA A 46 -7.13 -13.46 -5.46
CA ALA A 46 -6.13 -12.55 -4.92
C ALA A 46 -5.79 -12.94 -3.48
N TYR A 47 -4.50 -13.13 -3.18
CA TYR A 47 -4.04 -13.59 -1.87
C TYR A 47 -3.03 -12.65 -1.20
N ALA A 48 -2.26 -11.87 -1.97
CA ALA A 48 -1.29 -10.94 -1.42
C ALA A 48 -1.12 -9.67 -2.28
N LEU A 49 -0.64 -8.61 -1.65
CA LEU A 49 -0.15 -7.39 -2.26
C LEU A 49 1.38 -7.42 -2.27
N CYS A 50 2.01 -7.40 -3.44
CA CYS A 50 3.45 -7.31 -3.55
C CYS A 50 3.86 -5.88 -3.93
N CYS A 51 4.83 -5.29 -3.24
CA CYS A 51 5.40 -3.99 -3.59
C CYS A 51 6.87 -3.90 -3.19
N GLU A 52 7.61 -3.02 -3.86
CA GLU A 52 8.99 -2.72 -3.49
C GLU A 52 9.02 -1.54 -2.51
N ILE A 53 9.66 -1.73 -1.36
CA ILE A 53 9.88 -0.69 -0.35
C ILE A 53 11.39 -0.58 -0.13
N ARG A 54 11.96 0.61 -0.32
CA ARG A 54 13.41 0.88 -0.16
C ARG A 54 14.31 -0.14 -0.89
N GLY A 55 13.93 -0.57 -2.10
CA GLY A 55 14.71 -1.54 -2.89
C GLY A 55 14.52 -3.00 -2.50
N LYS A 56 13.61 -3.32 -1.57
CA LYS A 56 13.27 -4.70 -1.17
C LYS A 56 11.83 -5.02 -1.51
N ASN A 57 11.59 -6.21 -2.03
CA ASN A 57 10.23 -6.70 -2.32
C ASN A 57 9.59 -7.23 -1.04
N TYR A 58 8.39 -6.75 -0.75
CA TYR A 58 7.54 -7.22 0.34
C TYR A 58 6.25 -7.78 -0.24
N SER A 59 5.77 -8.87 0.34
CA SER A 59 4.46 -9.44 0.04
C SER A 59 3.59 -9.39 1.29
N PHE A 60 2.54 -8.59 1.24
CA PHE A 60 1.57 -8.43 2.31
C PHE A 60 0.35 -9.27 2.01
N GLU A 61 0.21 -10.37 2.74
CA GLU A 61 -1.00 -11.16 2.76
C GLU A 61 -2.19 -10.42 3.40
N ARG A 62 -3.38 -11.00 3.31
CA ARG A 62 -4.60 -10.38 3.84
C ARG A 62 -4.50 -10.06 5.33
N GLU A 63 -3.90 -10.95 6.12
CA GLU A 63 -3.75 -10.78 7.57
C GLU A 63 -2.93 -9.53 7.91
N HIS A 64 -1.85 -9.30 7.17
CA HIS A 64 -1.01 -8.10 7.29
C HIS A 64 -1.79 -6.82 6.99
N LEU A 65 -2.66 -6.85 5.97
CA LEU A 65 -3.43 -5.69 5.53
C LEU A 65 -4.65 -5.43 6.41
N ASN A 66 -5.20 -6.46 7.07
CA ASN A 66 -6.33 -6.32 7.99
C ASN A 66 -5.99 -5.56 9.27
N ILE A 67 -4.71 -5.50 9.64
CA ILE A 67 -4.21 -4.70 10.77
C ILE A 67 -4.31 -3.20 10.47
N LEU A 68 -4.25 -2.83 9.18
CA LEU A 68 -4.32 -1.44 8.74
C LEU A 68 -5.78 -0.94 8.77
N SER A 69 -5.95 0.29 9.23
CA SER A 69 -7.24 0.98 9.15
C SER A 69 -7.72 1.10 7.69
N GLN A 70 -9.02 1.31 7.50
CA GLN A 70 -9.58 1.48 6.15
C GLN A 70 -8.91 2.64 5.39
N ASN A 71 -8.57 3.73 6.08
CA ASN A 71 -7.91 4.88 5.48
C ASN A 71 -6.46 4.56 5.07
N GLU A 72 -5.72 3.83 5.91
CA GLU A 72 -4.36 3.39 5.61
C GLU A 72 -4.33 2.46 4.41
N ARG A 73 -5.22 1.45 4.38
CA ARG A 73 -5.37 0.54 3.24
C ARG A 73 -5.68 1.28 1.96
N ARG A 74 -6.68 2.15 1.98
CA ARG A 74 -7.07 2.94 0.80
C ARG A 74 -5.90 3.77 0.28
N THR A 75 -5.24 4.51 1.18
CA THR A 75 -4.10 5.35 0.80
C THR A 75 -2.95 4.50 0.24
N LEU A 76 -2.66 3.36 0.86
CA LEU A 76 -1.68 2.38 0.38
C LEU A 76 -2.02 1.89 -1.04
N PHE A 77 -3.25 1.44 -1.28
CA PHE A 77 -3.67 0.95 -2.60
C PHE A 77 -3.65 2.04 -3.67
N ASP A 78 -4.13 3.24 -3.34
CA ASP A 78 -4.12 4.40 -4.24
C ASP A 78 -2.67 4.76 -4.64
N TRP A 79 -1.74 4.77 -3.66
CA TRP A 79 -0.33 5.06 -3.93
C TRP A 79 0.35 3.97 -4.75
N LEU A 80 0.07 2.71 -4.41
CA LEU A 80 0.62 1.55 -5.12
C LEU A 80 -0.02 1.34 -6.49
N LYS A 81 -1.06 2.11 -6.85
CA LYS A 81 -1.81 2.01 -8.11
C LYS A 81 -2.37 0.61 -8.35
N VAL A 82 -2.94 0.03 -7.30
CA VAL A 82 -3.56 -1.30 -7.34
C VAL A 82 -5.02 -1.21 -6.96
N ASP A 83 -5.86 -2.02 -7.59
CA ASP A 83 -7.25 -2.16 -7.18
C ASP A 83 -7.34 -3.12 -5.98
N GLY A 84 -7.42 -2.53 -4.78
CA GLY A 84 -7.55 -3.27 -3.53
C GLY A 84 -8.91 -3.97 -3.35
N SER A 85 -9.91 -3.70 -4.21
CA SER A 85 -11.20 -4.39 -4.15
C SER A 85 -11.08 -5.88 -4.48
N GLU A 86 -10.08 -6.25 -5.28
CA GLU A 86 -9.81 -7.64 -5.66
C GLU A 86 -9.40 -8.53 -4.49
N LEU A 87 -8.80 -7.93 -3.45
CA LEU A 87 -8.41 -8.65 -2.24
C LEU A 87 -9.61 -9.09 -1.37
N ASN A 88 -10.85 -8.79 -1.82
CA ASN A 88 -12.15 -9.19 -1.29
C ASN A 88 -12.16 -9.39 0.24
N TRP A 89 -12.44 -8.29 0.94
CA TRP A 89 -12.38 -8.13 2.39
C TRP A 89 -13.57 -8.76 3.14
N ASP A 90 -14.61 -9.22 2.42
CA ASP A 90 -15.91 -9.67 2.95
C ASP A 90 -16.03 -11.19 3.13
N LEU A 91 -14.94 -11.90 3.44
CA LEU A 91 -15.01 -13.31 3.83
C LEU A 91 -14.26 -13.57 5.13
N ALA A 92 -14.84 -13.09 6.23
CA ALA A 92 -14.74 -13.69 7.56
C ALA A 92 -15.95 -13.21 8.40
#